data_AF-A0A504BGD6-F1
#
_entry.id   AF-A0A504BGD6-F1
#
_cell.length_a   1.000
_cell.length_b   1.000
_cell.length_c   1.000
_cell.angle_alpha   90.00
_cell.angle_beta   90.00
_cell.angle_gamma   90.00
#
_symmetry.space_group_name_H-M   'P 1'
#
loop_
_entity.id
_entity.type
_entity.pdbx_description
1 polymer ?
#
loop_
_entity_poly.entity_id
_entity_poly.type
_entity_poly.pdbx_seq_one_letter_code
_entity_poly.pdbx_strand_id
1 'polypeptide(L)'
;MPAHLRDDLKFKPGQSGNPNGRPKGSRNALGEAFLEAMHEDFKTHGAAVIAQVREEKPDQYLKVVASILPKDLNVNVNHLNELSDDELRSRIRDLHGLLAPFLEGIPGALGGVGPASTH
;
A
#
# COMPACT_ATOMS: atom_id res chain seq x y z
N MET A 1 2.53 -61.42 8.85
CA MET A 1 3.19 -60.09 8.77
C MET A 1 2.26 -59.01 9.31
N PRO A 2 2.69 -58.20 10.29
CA PRO A 2 1.89 -57.13 10.88
C PRO A 2 1.60 -56.00 9.88
N ALA A 3 0.46 -55.32 10.03
CA ALA A 3 -0.12 -54.41 9.03
C ALA A 3 0.77 -53.20 8.66
N HIS A 4 1.64 -52.76 9.57
CA HIS A 4 2.54 -51.61 9.37
C HIS A 4 3.81 -51.95 8.57
N LEU A 5 4.01 -53.23 8.22
CA LEU A 5 5.17 -53.71 7.46
C LEU A 5 4.84 -54.09 6.01
N ARG A 6 3.62 -53.83 5.55
CA ARG A 6 3.20 -54.14 4.17
C ARG A 6 3.32 -52.90 3.29
N ASP A 7 4.02 -53.03 2.17
CA ASP A 7 4.26 -51.93 1.24
C ASP A 7 3.06 -51.62 0.32
N ASP A 8 2.06 -52.50 0.28
CA ASP A 8 0.81 -52.36 -0.46
C ASP A 8 -0.15 -51.30 0.12
N LEU A 9 0.01 -50.95 1.40
CA LEU A 9 -0.82 -49.98 2.11
C LEU A 9 -0.20 -48.56 2.18
N LYS A 10 0.99 -48.37 1.60
CA LYS A 10 1.68 -47.07 1.61
C LYS A 10 1.25 -46.24 0.39
N PHE A 11 0.83 -45.00 0.63
CA PHE A 11 0.57 -44.05 -0.46
C PHE A 11 1.85 -43.80 -1.25
N LYS A 12 1.77 -43.83 -2.59
CA LYS A 12 2.91 -43.51 -3.45
C LYS A 12 3.26 -42.01 -3.30
N PRO A 13 4.55 -41.63 -3.35
CA PRO A 13 4.95 -40.23 -3.35
C PRO A 13 4.22 -39.45 -4.46
N GLY A 14 3.52 -38.38 -4.09
CA GLY A 14 2.70 -37.57 -5.02
C GLY A 14 1.23 -38.01 -5.16
N GLN A 15 0.82 -39.10 -4.51
CA GLN A 15 -0.56 -39.58 -4.55
C GLN A 15 -1.30 -39.23 -3.25
N SER A 16 -2.16 -38.21 -3.31
CA SER A 16 -3.10 -37.87 -2.23
C SER A 16 -4.09 -39.02 -2.01
N GLY A 17 -4.35 -39.39 -0.76
CA GLY A 17 -5.42 -40.33 -0.39
C GLY A 17 -6.83 -39.80 -0.70
N ASN A 18 -6.94 -38.53 -1.08
CA ASN A 18 -8.15 -37.91 -1.59
C ASN A 18 -7.86 -37.25 -2.96
N PRO A 19 -8.05 -37.97 -4.08
CA PRO A 19 -7.74 -37.47 -5.43
C PRO A 19 -8.60 -36.26 -5.85
N ASN A 20 -9.75 -36.03 -5.20
CA ASN A 20 -10.64 -34.90 -5.48
C ASN A 20 -10.38 -33.67 -4.60
N GLY A 21 -9.36 -33.71 -3.73
CA GLY A 21 -9.07 -32.61 -2.79
C GLY A 21 -10.19 -32.35 -1.78
N ARG A 22 -10.04 -31.30 -0.97
CA ARG A 22 -11.09 -30.89 -0.03
C ARG A 22 -12.34 -30.52 -0.83
N PRO A 23 -13.51 -31.15 -0.59
CA PRO A 23 -14.73 -30.82 -1.33
C PRO A 23 -15.01 -29.31 -1.16
N LYS A 24 -15.32 -28.63 -2.28
CA LYS A 24 -15.69 -27.20 -2.31
C LYS A 24 -16.88 -27.03 -1.37
N GLY A 25 -16.60 -26.54 -0.16
CA GLY A 25 -17.56 -26.52 0.93
C GLY A 25 -18.66 -25.50 0.71
N SER A 26 -19.88 -25.80 1.18
CA SER A 26 -21.04 -24.89 1.20
C SER A 26 -20.74 -23.50 1.79
N ARG A 27 -19.76 -23.41 2.70
CA ARG A 27 -19.28 -22.14 3.27
C ARG A 27 -18.65 -21.22 2.21
N ASN A 28 -17.95 -21.79 1.23
CA ASN A 28 -17.37 -21.02 0.13
C ASN A 28 -18.46 -20.58 -0.86
N ALA A 29 -19.47 -21.43 -1.10
CA ALA A 29 -20.60 -21.10 -1.96
C ALA A 29 -21.51 -20.01 -1.35
N LEU A 30 -21.76 -20.07 -0.04
CA LEU A 30 -22.51 -19.02 0.68
C LEU A 30 -21.77 -17.67 0.64
N GLY A 31 -20.45 -17.68 0.80
CA GLY A 31 -19.65 -16.45 0.72
C GLY A 31 -19.70 -15.81 -0.67
N GLU A 32 -19.58 -16.61 -1.71
CA GLU A 32 -19.66 -16.17 -3.11
C GLU A 32 -21.04 -15.57 -3.42
N ALA A 33 -22.13 -16.28 -3.08
CA ALA A 33 -23.50 -15.80 -3.26
C ALA A 33 -23.80 -14.52 -2.46
N PHE A 34 -23.25 -14.39 -1.24
CA PHE A 34 -23.42 -13.20 -0.42
C PHE A 34 -22.73 -11.98 -1.04
N LEU A 35 -21.50 -12.13 -1.54
CA LEU A 35 -20.78 -11.04 -2.20
C LEU A 35 -21.47 -10.60 -3.48
N GLU A 36 -21.99 -11.55 -4.27
CA GLU A 36 -22.75 -11.25 -5.48
C GLU A 36 -24.04 -10.49 -5.18
N ALA A 37 -24.84 -10.96 -4.21
CA ALA A 37 -26.04 -10.27 -3.77
C ALA A 37 -25.72 -8.86 -3.26
N MET A 38 -24.64 -8.70 -2.50
CA MET A 38 -24.24 -7.39 -1.98
C MET A 38 -23.76 -6.43 -3.06
N HIS A 39 -23.09 -6.94 -4.09
CA HIS A 39 -22.67 -6.13 -5.22
C HIS A 39 -23.85 -5.62 -6.04
N GLU A 40 -24.85 -6.47 -6.31
CA GLU A 40 -26.08 -6.06 -7.02
C GLU A 40 -26.90 -5.04 -6.21
N ASP A 41 -27.03 -5.24 -4.90
CA ASP A 41 -27.65 -4.26 -4.00
C ASP A 41 -26.89 -2.91 -4.03
N PHE A 42 -25.56 -2.96 -3.94
CA PHE A 42 -24.73 -1.76 -3.96
C PHE A 42 -24.81 -0.99 -5.29
N LYS A 43 -24.93 -1.67 -6.44
CA LYS A 43 -25.15 -1.01 -7.74
C LYS A 43 -26.41 -0.16 -7.76
N THR A 44 -27.47 -0.65 -7.11
CA THR A 44 -28.79 -0.02 -7.16
C THR A 44 -28.97 1.03 -6.05
N HIS A 45 -28.47 0.74 -4.85
CA HIS A 45 -28.75 1.53 -3.64
C HIS A 45 -27.52 2.20 -3.04
N GLY A 46 -26.31 1.78 -3.41
CA GLY A 46 -25.07 2.20 -2.75
C GLY A 46 -24.84 3.72 -2.75
N ALA A 47 -25.11 4.40 -3.86
CA ALA A 47 -24.93 5.85 -3.96
C ALA A 47 -25.87 6.62 -3.02
N ALA A 48 -27.13 6.20 -2.91
CA ALA A 48 -28.10 6.82 -2.02
C ALA A 48 -27.72 6.59 -0.55
N VAL A 49 -27.31 5.36 -0.19
CA VAL A 49 -26.83 5.04 1.15
C VAL A 49 -25.58 5.85 1.52
N ILE A 50 -24.62 6.01 0.60
CA ILE A 50 -23.44 6.84 0.82
C ILE A 50 -23.82 8.30 1.11
N ALA A 51 -24.76 8.85 0.33
CA ALA A 51 -25.23 10.22 0.54
C ALA A 51 -25.90 10.37 1.92
N GLN A 52 -26.76 9.43 2.29
CA GLN A 52 -27.43 9.41 3.60
C GLN A 52 -26.43 9.28 4.75
N VAL A 53 -25.45 8.37 4.65
CA VAL A 53 -24.42 8.20 5.70
C VAL A 53 -23.56 9.46 5.83
N ARG A 54 -23.28 10.16 4.73
CA ARG A 54 -22.55 11.45 4.79
C ARG A 54 -23.33 12.53 5.55
N GLU A 55 -24.66 12.54 5.43
CA GLU A 55 -25.52 13.52 6.11
C GLU A 55 -25.80 13.14 7.57
N GLU A 56 -26.11 11.89 7.85
CA GLU A 56 -26.48 11.43 9.19
C GLU A 56 -25.27 11.13 10.09
N LYS A 57 -24.19 10.58 9.52
CA LYS A 57 -23.00 10.09 10.25
C LYS A 57 -21.70 10.41 9.50
N PRO A 58 -21.34 11.70 9.37
CA PRO A 58 -20.16 12.13 8.62
C PRO A 58 -18.85 11.53 9.17
N ASP A 59 -18.76 11.27 10.48
CA ASP A 59 -17.59 10.63 11.10
C ASP A 59 -17.37 9.20 10.59
N GLN A 60 -18.46 8.43 10.43
CA GLN A 60 -18.40 7.06 9.90
C GLN A 60 -18.08 7.06 8.41
N TYR A 61 -18.67 8.00 7.66
CA TYR A 61 -18.34 8.19 6.25
C TYR A 61 -16.83 8.42 6.05
N LEU A 62 -16.24 9.35 6.82
CA LEU A 62 -14.80 9.64 6.73
C LEU A 62 -13.93 8.46 7.17
N LYS A 63 -14.34 7.68 8.18
CA LYS A 63 -13.63 6.46 8.59
C LYS A 63 -13.63 5.39 7.50
N VAL A 64 -14.76 5.18 6.82
CA VAL A 64 -14.86 4.24 5.70
C VAL A 64 -13.96 4.68 4.55
N VAL A 65 -13.99 5.97 4.18
CA VAL A 65 -13.09 6.52 3.16
C VAL A 65 -11.62 6.32 3.54
N ALA A 66 -11.23 6.62 4.78
CA ALA A 66 -9.87 6.41 5.27
C ALA A 66 -9.46 4.93 5.30
N SER A 67 -10.41 4.00 5.47
CA SER A 67 -10.13 2.56 5.47
C SER A 67 -9.91 1.96 4.07
N ILE A 68 -10.43 2.60 3.03
CA ILE A 68 -10.25 2.20 1.63
C ILE A 68 -8.90 2.68 1.11
N LEU A 69 -8.42 3.82 1.62
CA LEU A 69 -7.10 4.31 1.29
C LEU A 69 -6.03 3.33 1.82
N PRO A 70 -5.02 2.97 1.00
CA PRO A 70 -3.88 2.23 1.49
C PRO A 70 -3.29 2.97 2.70
N LYS A 71 -3.19 2.29 3.85
CA LYS A 71 -2.55 2.85 5.06
C LYS A 71 -1.08 3.22 4.78
N ASP A 72 -0.49 2.50 3.84
CA ASP A 72 0.84 2.71 3.29
C ASP A 72 0.77 3.53 1.99
N LEU A 73 0.07 4.66 2.01
CA LEU A 73 0.52 5.79 1.21
C LEU A 73 1.85 6.26 1.82
N ASN A 74 2.90 5.45 1.67
CA ASN A 74 4.29 5.86 1.78
C ASN A 74 4.60 6.73 0.56
N VAL A 75 3.81 7.79 0.39
CA VAL A 75 4.25 8.95 -0.34
C VAL A 75 5.43 9.42 0.50
N ASN A 76 6.61 9.20 -0.03
CA ASN A 76 7.89 9.66 0.48
C ASN A 76 7.88 11.20 0.49
N VAL A 77 7.09 11.80 1.40
CA VAL A 77 6.93 13.26 1.55
C VAL A 77 7.87 13.78 2.64
N ASN A 78 8.48 12.92 3.46
CA ASN A 78 9.14 13.37 4.69
C ASN A 78 10.60 12.93 4.89
N HIS A 79 11.31 12.36 3.91
CA HIS A 79 12.76 12.15 4.10
C HIS A 79 13.59 13.44 4.12
N LEU A 80 12.99 14.61 3.85
CA LEU A 80 13.64 15.92 4.05
C LEU A 80 13.29 16.57 5.39
N ASN A 81 12.13 16.26 5.97
CA ASN A 81 11.67 16.85 7.24
C ASN A 81 12.26 16.14 8.47
N GLU A 82 12.82 14.94 8.30
CA GLU A 82 13.48 14.16 9.37
C GLU A 82 14.99 14.37 9.43
N LEU A 83 15.55 15.17 8.51
CA LEU A 83 16.98 15.47 8.49
C LEU A 83 17.28 16.59 9.50
N SER A 84 18.32 16.39 10.30
CA SER A 84 18.92 17.50 11.02
C SER A 84 19.46 18.55 10.05
N ASP A 85 19.59 19.78 10.52
CA ASP A 85 20.19 20.88 9.74
C ASP A 85 21.58 20.51 9.20
N ASP A 86 22.35 19.70 9.93
CA ASP A 86 23.68 19.25 9.51
C ASP A 86 23.63 18.23 8.37
N GLU A 87 22.69 17.29 8.42
CA GLU A 87 22.45 16.35 7.32
C GLU A 87 21.92 17.05 6.08
N LEU A 88 21.06 18.06 6.26
CA LEU A 88 20.56 18.91 5.19
C LEU A 88 21.72 19.67 4.51
N ARG A 89 22.61 20.29 5.31
CA ARG A 89 23.83 20.96 4.82
C ARG A 89 24.77 20.01 4.09
N SER A 90 24.95 18.78 4.58
CA SER A 90 25.78 17.79 3.91
C SER A 90 25.25 17.47 2.52
N ARG A 91 23.95 17.19 2.39
CA ARG A 91 23.33 16.89 1.10
C ARG A 91 23.38 18.06 0.12
N ILE A 92 23.20 19.29 0.58
CA ILE A 92 23.34 20.48 -0.26
C ILE A 92 24.76 20.58 -0.83
N ARG A 93 25.80 20.29 -0.03
CA ARG A 93 27.19 20.28 -0.51
C ARG A 93 27.43 19.18 -1.53
N ASP A 94 26.91 17.98 -1.30
CA ASP A 94 27.06 16.85 -2.22
C ASP A 94 26.39 17.13 -3.57
N LEU A 95 25.17 17.68 -3.55
CA LEU A 95 24.46 18.10 -4.76
C LEU A 95 25.19 19.23 -5.50
N HIS A 96 25.72 20.20 -4.76
CA HIS A 96 26.52 21.26 -5.35
C HIS A 96 27.78 20.72 -6.03
N GLY A 97 28.47 19.74 -5.43
CA GLY A 97 29.63 19.08 -6.05
C GLY A 97 29.28 18.33 -7.33
N LEU A 98 28.11 17.70 -7.38
CA LEU A 98 27.63 17.00 -8.58
C LEU A 98 27.21 17.97 -9.71
N LEU A 99 26.64 19.12 -9.35
CA LEU A 99 26.13 20.11 -10.31
C LEU A 99 27.16 21.15 -10.74
N ALA A 100 28.20 21.40 -9.94
CA ALA A 100 29.29 22.32 -10.24
C ALA A 100 29.85 22.17 -11.67
N PRO A 101 30.24 20.96 -12.15
CA PRO A 101 30.76 20.81 -13.52
C PRO A 101 29.72 21.11 -14.61
N PHE A 102 28.42 21.07 -14.30
CA PHE A 102 27.35 21.43 -15.24
C PHE A 102 27.05 22.94 -15.25
N LEU A 103 27.36 23.65 -14.17
CA LEU A 103 27.08 25.07 -14.00
C LEU A 103 28.24 25.97 -14.43
N GLU A 104 29.47 25.44 -14.56
CA GLU A 104 30.65 26.17 -15.05
C GLU A 104 30.48 26.77 -16.46
N GLY A 105 29.48 26.30 -17.24
CA GLY A 105 29.13 26.85 -18.54
C GLY A 105 27.97 27.86 -18.55
N ILE A 106 27.36 28.18 -17.40
CA ILE A 106 26.18 29.06 -17.32
C ILE A 106 26.60 30.44 -16.79
N PRO A 107 26.65 31.49 -17.64
CA PRO A 107 26.96 32.84 -17.18
C PRO A 107 25.86 33.35 -16.26
N GLY A 108 26.21 33.60 -14.99
CA GLY A 108 25.34 34.22 -13.98
C GLY A 108 24.92 33.34 -12.79
N ALA A 109 25.34 32.08 -12.70
CA ALA A 109 24.85 31.14 -11.68
C ALA A 109 25.32 31.40 -10.23
N LEU A 110 26.32 32.26 -9.99
CA LEU A 110 26.88 32.53 -8.65
C LEU A 110 26.67 33.98 -8.17
N GLY A 111 25.63 34.67 -8.64
CA GLY A 111 25.32 36.05 -8.29
C GLY A 111 24.21 36.20 -7.25
N GLY A 112 24.40 35.70 -6.04
CA GLY A 112 23.47 35.87 -4.91
C GLY A 112 24.08 36.68 -3.77
N VAL A 113 24.20 38.00 -3.96
CA VAL A 113 24.60 38.94 -2.91
C VAL A 113 23.43 39.12 -1.93
N GLY A 114 23.56 38.59 -0.72
CA GLY A 114 22.68 38.92 0.39
C GLY A 114 22.97 40.34 0.92
N PRO A 115 21.97 41.09 1.42
CA PRO A 115 22.15 42.49 1.79
C PRO A 115 23.04 42.63 3.04
N ALA A 116 23.95 43.60 2.99
CA ALA A 116 24.74 44.03 4.13
C ALA A 116 23.82 44.69 5.18
N SER A 117 23.59 44.02 6.31
CA SER A 117 23.05 44.66 7.51
C SER A 117 24.19 45.34 8.26
N THR A 118 24.24 46.67 8.16
CA THR A 118 25.03 47.54 9.04
C THR A 118 24.22 47.80 10.32
N HIS A 119 24.81 47.48 11.46
CA HIS A 119 24.50 48.09 12.75
C HIS A 119 25.69 48.93 13.20
#